data_AF-A0A4U5JWC6-F1
#
_entry.id   AF-A0A4U5JWC6-F1
#
_cell.length_a   1.000
_cell.length_b   1.000
_cell.length_c   1.000
_cell.angle_alpha   90.00
_cell.angle_beta   90.00
_cell.angle_gamma   90.00
#
_symmetry.space_group_name_H-M   'P 1'
#
loop_
_entity.id
_entity.type
_entity.pdbx_description
1 polymer ?
#
loop_
_entity_poly.entity_id
_entity_poly.type
_entity_poly.pdbx_seq_one_letter_code
_entity_poly.pdbx_strand_id
1 'polypeptide(L)'
;MPPTVAAVTAEPTAGTNAIDHVLLWGRDIDQTTGILAAKLGFQVRPGRNPGGVPNRYVRMTDRSYIELLAIARPDADMDPGMQADQASLKGGPGVRTFGLRSSALEQARDFLKAQGYAATDIFNASPNDPDGAGPSHPPRWRLFAFEKPPLSSNLFYIDYAPDLVPRIRPDEHPNGAREVSAIWLLSADAEADRKQLERMGLAGATPVHLPQIGARGFCVPVGGKGLLALQPDGAGVAADALRNGGPQVLGVGVGVADIAAAKKRVERGYESMLASYRGSLGEAFLAPTQQDLGLLIEFHAMPANGPAKVCGPMPAAG
;
A
#
# COMPACT_ATOMS: atom_id res chain seq x y z
N MET A 1 -52.09 23.85 1.27
CA MET A 1 -51.16 22.96 1.99
C MET A 1 -49.90 22.82 1.17
N PRO A 2 -48.71 23.16 1.69
CA PRO A 2 -47.48 22.93 0.97
C PRO A 2 -47.17 21.42 0.97
N PRO A 3 -46.61 20.85 -0.11
CA PRO A 3 -46.15 19.48 -0.09
C PRO A 3 -44.90 19.39 0.79
N THR A 4 -44.98 18.52 1.79
CA THR A 4 -43.88 18.10 2.65
C THR A 4 -42.77 17.52 1.78
N VAL A 5 -41.61 18.18 1.74
CA VAL A 5 -40.41 17.62 1.12
C VAL A 5 -39.93 16.51 2.06
N ALA A 6 -40.17 15.27 1.65
CA ALA A 6 -39.57 14.11 2.30
C ALA A 6 -38.05 14.26 2.21
N ALA A 7 -37.39 14.32 3.37
CA ALA A 7 -35.95 14.29 3.47
C ALA A 7 -35.47 12.97 2.85
N VAL A 8 -34.82 13.05 1.69
CA VAL A 8 -34.03 11.95 1.16
C VAL A 8 -32.83 11.83 2.09
N THR A 9 -32.93 10.94 3.08
CA THR A 9 -31.76 10.42 3.77
C THR A 9 -30.97 9.63 2.73
N ALA A 10 -30.00 10.29 2.10
CA ALA A 10 -28.99 9.61 1.33
C ALA A 10 -28.20 8.73 2.32
N GLU A 11 -28.34 7.41 2.20
CA GLU A 11 -27.35 6.50 2.74
C GLU A 11 -25.98 6.94 2.19
N PRO A 12 -24.93 7.05 3.03
CA PRO A 12 -23.60 7.31 2.53
C PRO A 12 -23.23 6.14 1.61
N THR A 13 -23.00 6.44 0.33
CA THR A 13 -22.53 5.44 -0.63
C THR A 13 -21.31 4.75 -0.06
N ALA A 14 -21.46 3.50 0.35
CA ALA A 14 -20.34 2.62 0.58
C ALA A 14 -19.48 2.60 -0.68
N GLY A 15 -18.22 3.03 -0.55
CA GLY A 15 -17.16 2.72 -1.51
C GLY A 15 -16.71 3.87 -2.40
N THR A 16 -15.64 4.55 -2.00
CA THR A 16 -14.63 5.07 -2.94
C THR A 16 -13.19 4.89 -2.43
N ASN A 17 -13.00 4.36 -1.22
CA ASN A 17 -11.67 4.10 -0.67
C ASN A 17 -11.09 2.81 -1.24
N ALA A 18 -9.92 2.89 -1.87
CA ALA A 18 -9.18 1.73 -2.36
C ALA A 18 -7.70 1.87 -2.00
N ILE A 19 -7.00 0.75 -1.84
CA ILE A 19 -5.53 0.79 -1.72
C ILE A 19 -4.95 1.45 -2.96
N ASP A 20 -4.18 2.51 -2.74
CA ASP A 20 -3.53 3.26 -3.80
C ASP A 20 -2.05 2.85 -3.93
N HIS A 21 -1.23 3.15 -2.93
CA HIS A 21 0.18 2.74 -2.95
C HIS A 21 0.83 2.71 -1.58
N VAL A 22 2.04 2.17 -1.53
CA VAL A 22 2.97 2.26 -0.40
C VAL A 22 4.18 3.12 -0.77
N LEU A 23 4.77 3.79 0.22
CA LEU A 23 6.01 4.53 0.08
C LEU A 23 7.19 3.67 0.53
N LEU A 24 7.90 3.09 -0.43
CA LEU A 24 9.10 2.28 -0.23
C LEU A 24 10.34 3.16 -0.23
N TRP A 25 10.90 3.38 0.95
CA TRP A 25 12.18 4.02 1.10
C TRP A 25 13.30 3.01 0.82
N GLY A 26 14.18 3.38 -0.09
CA GLY A 26 15.40 2.67 -0.42
C GLY A 26 16.63 3.36 0.16
N ARG A 27 17.75 2.64 0.26
CA ARG A 27 19.05 3.24 0.59
C ARG A 27 19.53 4.16 -0.53
N ASP A 28 19.30 3.73 -1.76
CA ASP A 28 19.63 4.42 -3.00
C ASP A 28 18.57 4.09 -4.05
N ILE A 29 18.22 5.06 -4.89
CA ILE A 29 17.12 4.91 -5.84
C ILE A 29 17.44 3.91 -6.95
N ASP A 30 18.70 3.86 -7.40
CA ASP A 30 19.14 2.98 -8.49
C ASP A 30 19.34 1.56 -7.97
N GLN A 31 19.89 1.38 -6.76
CA GLN A 31 19.96 0.09 -6.09
C GLN A 31 18.55 -0.52 -5.92
N THR A 32 17.61 0.25 -5.39
CA THR A 32 16.23 -0.20 -5.15
C THR A 32 15.52 -0.53 -6.46
N THR A 33 15.75 0.29 -7.49
CA THR A 33 15.29 0.03 -8.86
C THR A 33 15.86 -1.28 -9.41
N GLY A 34 17.16 -1.52 -9.23
CA GLY A 34 17.84 -2.73 -9.65
C GLY A 34 17.27 -3.98 -8.98
N ILE A 35 16.98 -3.92 -7.68
CA ILE A 35 16.35 -5.04 -6.95
C ILE A 35 14.95 -5.34 -7.52
N LEU A 36 14.09 -4.32 -7.66
CA LEU A 36 12.74 -4.49 -8.17
C LEU A 36 12.71 -4.96 -9.63
N ALA A 37 13.61 -4.45 -10.48
CA ALA A 37 13.63 -4.80 -11.89
C ALA A 37 14.36 -6.13 -12.16
N ALA A 38 15.59 -6.28 -11.67
CA ALA A 38 16.44 -7.41 -11.99
C ALA A 38 16.06 -8.65 -11.16
N LYS A 39 15.88 -8.49 -9.84
CA LYS A 39 15.59 -9.64 -8.97
C LYS A 39 14.12 -10.02 -9.00
N LEU A 40 13.23 -9.04 -8.94
CA LEU A 40 11.79 -9.28 -8.80
C LEU A 40 11.03 -9.26 -10.13
N GLY A 41 11.62 -8.73 -11.20
CA GLY A 41 11.00 -8.71 -12.52
C GLY A 41 9.87 -7.69 -12.69
N PHE A 42 9.84 -6.62 -11.87
CA PHE A 42 8.93 -5.51 -12.10
C PHE A 42 9.44 -4.57 -13.19
N GLN A 43 8.54 -4.00 -13.98
CA GLN A 43 8.86 -2.79 -14.74
C GLN A 43 8.85 -1.58 -13.80
N VAL A 44 10.03 -1.03 -13.55
CA VAL A 44 10.19 0.23 -12.81
C VAL A 44 10.17 1.38 -13.81
N ARG A 45 9.40 2.42 -13.51
CA ARG A 45 9.23 3.61 -14.34
C ARG A 45 9.96 4.80 -13.74
N PRO A 46 10.51 5.70 -14.57
CA PRO A 46 11.13 6.92 -14.09
C PRO A 46 10.12 7.77 -13.32
N GLY A 47 10.64 8.49 -12.34
CA GLY A 47 9.96 9.55 -11.63
C GLY A 47 10.81 10.81 -11.69
N ARG A 48 10.73 11.63 -10.65
CA ARG A 48 11.39 12.94 -10.54
C ARG A 48 12.35 12.95 -9.36
N ASN A 49 12.96 14.11 -9.13
CA ASN A 49 13.80 14.38 -7.96
C ASN A 49 13.42 15.73 -7.33
N PRO A 50 12.17 15.88 -6.84
CA PRO A 50 11.76 17.08 -6.14
C PRO A 50 12.57 17.22 -4.84
N GLY A 51 13.09 18.42 -4.56
CA GLY A 51 13.72 18.71 -3.27
C GLY A 51 15.03 17.97 -2.97
N GLY A 52 15.47 17.01 -3.79
CA GLY A 52 16.55 16.07 -3.45
C GLY A 52 16.06 14.69 -2.98
N VAL A 53 14.77 14.39 -3.15
CA VAL A 53 14.15 13.08 -2.87
C VAL A 53 13.73 12.44 -4.20
N PRO A 54 14.62 11.68 -4.88
CA PRO A 54 14.24 10.99 -6.11
C PRO A 54 13.16 9.94 -5.88
N ASN A 55 12.23 9.86 -6.83
CA ASN A 55 11.21 8.81 -6.85
C ASN A 55 11.18 8.00 -8.15
N ARG A 56 10.61 6.80 -8.06
CA ARG A 56 10.32 5.89 -9.17
C ARG A 56 9.02 5.15 -8.87
N TYR A 57 8.46 4.50 -9.88
CA TYR A 57 7.16 3.84 -9.73
C TYR A 57 7.17 2.41 -10.27
N VAL A 58 6.59 1.49 -9.51
CA VAL A 58 6.08 0.21 -10.04
C VAL A 58 4.56 0.35 -10.12
N ARG A 59 4.06 0.73 -11.29
CA ARG A 59 2.62 1.01 -11.51
C ARG A 59 1.91 -0.22 -12.01
N MET A 60 0.82 -0.59 -11.36
CA MET A 60 0.02 -1.76 -11.69
C MET A 60 -1.15 -1.41 -12.61
N THR A 61 -1.77 -2.43 -13.22
CA THR A 61 -2.89 -2.24 -14.17
C THR A 61 -4.15 -1.69 -13.54
N ASP A 62 -4.40 -2.00 -12.27
CA ASP A 62 -5.56 -1.53 -11.51
C ASP A 62 -5.37 -0.09 -10.94
N ARG A 63 -4.28 0.56 -11.34
CA ARG A 63 -3.81 1.88 -10.90
C ARG A 63 -3.17 1.94 -9.51
N SER A 64 -3.12 0.82 -8.77
CA SER A 64 -2.28 0.78 -7.56
C SER A 64 -0.80 0.76 -7.93
N TYR A 65 0.07 1.12 -7.00
CA TYR A 65 1.50 1.14 -7.27
C TYR A 65 2.37 1.01 -6.02
N ILE A 66 3.67 0.83 -6.23
CA ILE A 66 4.70 1.02 -5.22
C ILE A 66 5.49 2.25 -5.63
N GLU A 67 5.54 3.27 -4.77
CA GLU A 67 6.40 4.44 -4.96
C GLU A 67 7.73 4.20 -4.27
N LEU A 68 8.81 4.26 -5.04
CA LEU A 68 10.16 4.17 -4.49
C LEU A 68 10.60 5.59 -4.17
N LEU A 69 11.23 5.77 -3.02
CA LEU A 69 11.81 7.03 -2.57
C LEU A 69 13.24 6.77 -2.09
N ALA A 70 14.14 7.73 -2.29
CA ALA A 70 15.45 7.74 -1.65
C ALA A 70 15.87 9.19 -1.36
N ILE A 71 16.93 9.38 -0.58
CA ILE A 71 17.51 10.70 -0.31
C ILE A 71 18.78 10.83 -1.17
N ALA A 72 18.80 11.79 -2.10
CA ALA A 72 19.94 11.98 -3.01
C ALA A 72 21.03 12.93 -2.44
N ARG A 73 20.71 13.71 -1.40
CA ARG A 73 21.63 14.68 -0.79
C ARG A 73 21.30 14.96 0.68
N PRO A 74 22.28 15.35 1.52
CA PRO A 74 22.06 15.56 2.96
C PRO A 74 21.05 16.65 3.31
N ASP A 75 20.92 17.68 2.46
CA ASP A 75 20.04 18.84 2.62
C ASP A 75 18.74 18.70 1.80
N ALA A 76 18.27 17.46 1.61
CA ALA A 76 17.02 17.21 0.89
C ALA A 76 15.83 17.92 1.57
N ASP A 77 15.03 18.59 0.76
CA ASP A 77 13.80 19.27 1.17
C ASP A 77 12.69 18.23 1.34
N MET A 78 12.58 17.69 2.55
CA MET A 78 11.61 16.67 2.93
C MET A 78 10.43 17.30 3.68
N ASP A 79 9.22 16.94 3.27
CA ASP A 79 8.02 17.29 4.03
C ASP A 79 8.00 16.59 5.41
N PRO A 80 7.14 17.04 6.35
CA PRO A 80 7.08 16.45 7.69
C PRO A 80 6.77 14.94 7.71
N GLY A 81 6.00 14.43 6.73
CA GLY A 81 5.70 13.00 6.61
C GLY A 81 6.93 12.19 6.19
N MET A 82 7.68 12.69 5.21
CA MET A 82 8.96 12.10 4.80
C MET A 82 9.99 12.10 5.95
N GLN A 83 10.06 13.19 6.72
CA GLN A 83 10.93 13.28 7.90
C GLN A 83 10.52 12.24 8.96
N ALA A 84 9.21 12.09 9.23
CA ALA A 84 8.70 11.10 10.16
C ALA A 84 9.01 9.66 9.72
N ASP A 85 8.88 9.38 8.42
CA ASP A 85 9.25 8.08 7.85
C ASP A 85 10.72 7.77 8.06
N GLN A 86 11.60 8.72 7.72
CA GLN A 86 13.05 8.56 7.86
C GLN A 86 13.48 8.41 9.32
N ALA A 87 12.87 9.17 10.24
CA ALA A 87 13.09 9.02 11.67
C ALA A 87 12.70 7.62 12.15
N SER A 88 11.53 7.12 11.72
CA SER A 88 11.06 5.79 12.11
C SER A 88 11.90 4.66 11.49
N LEU A 89 12.36 4.81 10.26
CA LEU A 89 13.21 3.84 9.56
C LEU A 89 14.68 3.93 9.97
N LYS A 90 15.05 4.94 10.77
CA LYS A 90 16.44 5.23 11.16
C LYS A 90 17.34 5.40 9.92
N GLY A 91 16.80 5.99 8.85
CA GLY A 91 17.46 6.14 7.55
C GLY A 91 17.67 4.84 6.76
N GLY A 92 17.12 3.71 7.23
CA GLY A 92 17.19 2.42 6.54
C GLY A 92 16.10 2.25 5.46
N PRO A 93 16.20 1.19 4.64
CA PRO A 93 15.14 0.86 3.70
C PRO A 93 13.90 0.31 4.44
N GLY A 94 12.72 0.55 3.88
CA GLY A 94 11.46 0.02 4.42
C GLY A 94 10.24 0.84 4.04
N VAL A 95 9.09 0.46 4.60
CA VAL A 95 7.81 1.14 4.37
C VAL A 95 7.19 1.55 5.70
N ARG A 96 6.79 2.82 5.77
CA ARG A 96 6.09 3.42 6.91
C ARG A 96 4.71 3.93 6.55
N THR A 97 4.56 4.39 5.31
CA THR A 97 3.40 5.12 4.86
C THR A 97 2.71 4.39 3.73
N PHE A 98 1.39 4.39 3.75
CA PHE A 98 0.57 3.96 2.63
C PHE A 98 -0.60 4.91 2.38
N GLY A 99 -1.11 4.87 1.15
CA GLY A 99 -2.18 5.71 0.66
C GLY A 99 -3.46 4.93 0.39
N LEU A 100 -4.59 5.54 0.72
CA LEU A 100 -5.90 5.15 0.23
C LEU A 100 -6.39 6.19 -0.78
N ARG A 101 -6.81 5.76 -1.96
CA ARG A 101 -7.45 6.65 -2.93
C ARG A 101 -8.86 6.93 -2.49
N SER A 102 -9.31 8.18 -2.56
CA SER A 102 -10.71 8.57 -2.33
C SER A 102 -11.10 9.70 -3.27
N SER A 103 -12.10 9.46 -4.12
CA SER A 103 -12.66 10.50 -4.99
C SER A 103 -13.62 11.45 -4.25
N ALA A 104 -13.84 11.23 -2.95
CA ALA A 104 -14.66 12.07 -2.08
C ALA A 104 -13.78 12.60 -0.93
N LEU A 105 -12.61 13.15 -1.29
CA LEU A 105 -11.52 13.45 -0.37
C LEU A 105 -11.95 14.37 0.79
N GLU A 106 -12.72 15.42 0.50
CA GLU A 106 -13.26 16.33 1.50
C GLU A 106 -14.21 15.62 2.48
N GLN A 107 -15.12 14.78 1.96
CA GLN A 107 -16.06 14.04 2.80
C GLN A 107 -15.35 13.03 3.71
N ALA A 108 -14.35 12.32 3.18
CA ALA A 108 -13.52 11.41 3.96
C ALA A 108 -12.78 12.15 5.07
N ARG A 109 -12.21 13.32 4.76
CA ARG A 109 -11.53 14.16 5.74
C ARG A 109 -12.46 14.65 6.84
N ASP A 110 -13.61 15.20 6.47
CA ASP A 110 -14.57 15.77 7.42
C ASP A 110 -15.15 14.68 8.32
N PHE A 111 -15.44 13.50 7.75
CA PHE A 111 -15.81 12.32 8.53
C PHE A 111 -14.73 11.95 9.56
N LEU A 112 -13.46 11.85 9.14
CA LEU A 112 -12.37 11.49 10.05
C LEU A 112 -12.14 12.54 11.14
N LYS A 113 -12.29 13.83 10.82
CA LYS A 113 -12.28 14.90 11.83
C LYS A 113 -13.42 14.77 12.83
N ALA A 114 -14.63 14.45 12.36
CA ALA A 114 -15.77 14.21 13.23
C ALA A 114 -15.56 12.98 14.14
N GLN A 115 -14.78 11.99 13.70
CA GLN A 115 -14.33 10.85 14.51
C GLN A 115 -13.16 11.19 15.47
N GLY A 116 -12.74 12.46 15.55
CA GLY A 116 -11.70 12.94 16.45
C GLY A 116 -10.27 12.72 15.97
N TYR A 117 -10.07 12.39 14.68
CA TYR A 117 -8.73 12.31 14.11
C TYR A 117 -8.19 13.71 13.76
N ALA A 118 -6.92 13.93 14.03
CA ALA A 118 -6.19 15.14 13.64
C ALA A 118 -5.78 15.08 12.16
N ALA A 119 -6.76 15.07 11.26
CA ALA A 119 -6.51 15.10 9.81
C ALA A 119 -6.03 16.50 9.38
N THR A 120 -4.93 16.56 8.62
CA THR A 120 -4.32 17.81 8.13
C THR A 120 -5.24 18.55 7.18
N ASP A 121 -4.92 19.79 6.81
CA ASP A 121 -5.53 20.40 5.62
C ASP A 121 -5.19 19.62 4.34
N ILE A 122 -6.08 19.73 3.35
CA ILE A 122 -5.83 19.15 2.02
C ILE A 122 -4.78 20.01 1.35
N PHE A 123 -3.67 19.39 0.94
CA PHE A 123 -2.66 20.00 0.11
C PHE A 123 -2.56 19.26 -1.23
N ASN A 124 -1.90 19.88 -2.20
CA ASN A 124 -1.99 19.44 -3.59
C ASN A 124 -0.73 19.75 -4.37
N ALA A 125 -0.63 19.11 -5.55
CA ALA A 125 0.41 19.41 -6.52
C ALA A 125 0.39 20.90 -6.88
N SER A 126 1.56 21.49 -7.10
CA SER A 126 1.66 22.88 -7.58
C SER A 126 0.79 23.10 -8.83
N PRO A 127 0.11 24.26 -8.97
CA PRO A 127 -0.61 24.60 -10.20
C PRO A 127 0.29 24.58 -11.45
N ASN A 128 1.60 24.76 -11.27
CA ASN A 128 2.61 24.72 -12.32
C ASN A 128 3.42 23.41 -12.30
N ASP A 129 2.89 22.33 -11.72
CA ASP A 129 3.51 21.02 -11.82
C ASP A 129 3.63 20.63 -13.31
N PRO A 130 4.85 20.37 -13.83
CA PRO A 130 5.03 20.07 -15.25
C PRO A 130 4.37 18.75 -15.70
N ASP A 131 4.00 17.88 -14.77
CA ASP A 131 3.21 16.67 -15.07
C ASP A 131 1.70 16.92 -14.96
N GLY A 132 1.30 18.12 -14.55
CA GLY A 132 -0.09 18.56 -14.45
C GLY A 132 -0.64 19.07 -15.79
N ALA A 133 -1.94 19.29 -15.84
CA ALA A 133 -2.61 19.89 -16.99
C ALA A 133 -2.48 21.43 -17.05
N GLY A 134 -1.69 22.03 -16.13
CA GLY A 134 -1.50 23.47 -16.00
C GLY A 134 -2.45 24.14 -15.00
N PRO A 135 -2.26 25.45 -14.72
CA PRO A 135 -2.89 26.14 -13.60
C PRO A 135 -4.40 26.38 -13.76
N SER A 136 -4.93 26.23 -14.98
CA SER A 136 -6.38 26.33 -15.26
C SER A 136 -7.14 25.01 -15.06
N HIS A 137 -6.45 23.94 -14.66
CA HIS A 137 -7.02 22.62 -14.45
C HIS A 137 -6.94 22.21 -12.98
N PRO A 138 -7.74 21.21 -12.55
CA PRO A 138 -7.56 20.61 -11.24
C PRO A 138 -6.11 20.15 -11.03
N PRO A 139 -5.56 20.29 -9.81
CA PRO A 139 -4.20 19.85 -9.52
C PRO A 139 -4.07 18.34 -9.77
N ARG A 140 -2.89 17.92 -10.21
CA ARG A 140 -2.62 16.53 -10.60
C ARG A 140 -2.99 15.52 -9.51
N TRP A 141 -2.72 15.88 -8.27
CA TRP A 141 -3.16 15.16 -7.08
C TRP A 141 -3.49 16.13 -5.95
N ARG A 142 -4.35 15.66 -5.06
CA ARG A 142 -4.73 16.32 -3.80
C ARG A 142 -4.74 15.27 -2.72
N LEU A 143 -4.25 15.59 -1.53
CA LEU A 143 -4.20 14.63 -0.45
C LEU A 143 -4.32 15.29 0.92
N PHE A 144 -4.74 14.53 1.93
CA PHE A 144 -4.55 14.87 3.33
C PHE A 144 -3.94 13.69 4.08
N ALA A 145 -3.22 13.99 5.15
CA ALA A 145 -2.64 13.01 6.05
C ALA A 145 -3.13 13.27 7.48
N PHE A 146 -2.41 12.76 8.48
CA PHE A 146 -2.71 12.97 9.88
C PHE A 146 -1.51 13.58 10.59
N GLU A 147 -1.76 14.48 11.54
CA GLU A 147 -0.71 15.07 12.38
C GLU A 147 -0.02 14.02 13.26
N LYS A 148 -0.73 12.92 13.56
CA LYS A 148 -0.20 11.74 14.25
C LYS A 148 -0.63 10.49 13.50
N PRO A 149 0.23 9.45 13.41
CA PRO A 149 -0.13 8.19 12.78
C PRO A 149 -1.39 7.62 13.47
N PRO A 150 -2.48 7.39 12.73
CA PRO A 150 -3.72 6.92 13.34
C PRO A 150 -3.76 5.38 13.46
N LEU A 151 -2.76 4.72 12.90
CA LEU A 151 -2.51 3.28 12.93
C LEU A 151 -1.04 3.06 13.35
N SER A 152 -0.62 1.81 13.43
CA SER A 152 0.78 1.41 13.58
C SER A 152 1.70 1.79 12.40
N SER A 153 1.15 2.48 11.41
CA SER A 153 1.81 3.03 10.23
C SER A 153 1.20 4.39 9.89
N ASN A 154 1.89 5.16 9.05
CA ASN A 154 1.38 6.40 8.50
C ASN A 154 0.36 6.08 7.39
N LEU A 155 -0.68 6.93 7.31
CA LEU A 155 -1.76 6.81 6.34
C LEU A 155 -2.01 8.19 5.73
N PHE A 156 -2.29 8.24 4.43
CA PHE A 156 -2.88 9.41 3.79
C PHE A 156 -4.02 9.00 2.87
N TYR A 157 -4.88 9.96 2.57
CA TYR A 157 -5.91 9.82 1.55
C TYR A 157 -5.57 10.72 0.37
N ILE A 158 -5.69 10.19 -0.84
CA ILE A 158 -5.30 10.88 -2.07
C ILE A 158 -6.40 10.82 -3.13
N ASP A 159 -6.52 11.88 -3.92
CA ASP A 159 -7.33 11.95 -5.12
C ASP A 159 -6.49 12.48 -6.29
N TYR A 160 -6.87 12.10 -7.50
CA TYR A 160 -6.14 12.45 -8.73
C TYR A 160 -7.07 13.13 -9.74
N ALA A 161 -6.50 14.04 -10.53
CA ALA A 161 -7.20 14.53 -11.71
C ALA A 161 -7.51 13.34 -12.65
N PRO A 162 -8.76 13.18 -13.14
CA PRO A 162 -9.21 11.99 -13.86
C PRO A 162 -8.37 11.59 -15.09
N ASP A 163 -7.83 12.57 -15.81
CA ASP A 163 -7.14 12.36 -17.10
C ASP A 163 -5.63 12.16 -16.97
N LEU A 164 -5.07 12.23 -15.76
CA LEU A 164 -3.61 12.22 -15.55
C LEU A 164 -3.06 10.91 -15.00
N VAL A 165 -3.89 9.87 -14.83
CA VAL A 165 -3.41 8.56 -14.36
C VAL A 165 -2.95 7.72 -15.56
N PRO A 166 -1.65 7.38 -15.68
CA PRO A 166 -1.14 6.61 -16.80
C PRO A 166 -1.81 5.23 -16.87
N ARG A 167 -2.31 4.84 -18.05
CA ARG A 167 -2.78 3.48 -18.30
C ARG A 167 -1.58 2.56 -18.46
N ILE A 168 -1.49 1.55 -17.60
CA ILE A 168 -0.48 0.50 -17.66
C ILE A 168 -1.05 -0.68 -18.43
N ARG A 169 -0.27 -1.25 -19.35
CA ARG A 169 -0.72 -2.45 -20.06
C ARG A 169 -0.46 -3.72 -19.23
N PRO A 170 -1.41 -4.67 -19.21
CA PRO A 170 -1.27 -6.04 -18.73
C PRO A 170 0.11 -6.70 -18.80
N ASP A 171 0.77 -6.61 -19.94
CA ASP A 171 1.96 -7.37 -20.32
C ASP A 171 3.28 -6.65 -19.98
N GLU A 172 3.22 -5.47 -19.34
CA GLU A 172 4.42 -4.65 -19.13
C GLU A 172 5.32 -5.13 -17.99
N HIS A 173 4.81 -5.88 -17.02
CA HIS A 173 5.64 -6.46 -15.96
C HIS A 173 6.17 -7.84 -16.38
N PRO A 174 7.51 -8.06 -16.47
CA PRO A 174 8.07 -9.37 -16.76
C PRO A 174 7.69 -10.48 -15.76
N ASN A 175 7.35 -10.13 -14.52
CA ASN A 175 6.83 -11.05 -13.51
C ASN A 175 5.30 -11.20 -13.53
N GLY A 176 4.61 -10.55 -14.47
CA GLY A 176 3.16 -10.65 -14.64
C GLY A 176 2.31 -9.92 -13.59
N ALA A 177 2.90 -9.04 -12.78
CA ALA A 177 2.19 -8.28 -11.73
C ALA A 177 1.10 -7.36 -12.29
N ARG A 178 -0.05 -7.31 -11.60
CA ARG A 178 -1.28 -6.63 -12.04
C ARG A 178 -1.91 -5.69 -11.03
N GLU A 179 -1.66 -5.92 -9.75
CA GLU A 179 -2.22 -5.13 -8.64
C GLU A 179 -1.38 -5.30 -7.37
N VAL A 180 -1.39 -4.27 -6.51
CA VAL A 180 -1.10 -4.41 -5.08
C VAL A 180 -2.41 -4.79 -4.39
N SER A 181 -2.57 -6.08 -4.11
CA SER A 181 -3.82 -6.67 -3.61
C SER A 181 -3.96 -6.59 -2.09
N ALA A 182 -2.84 -6.42 -1.38
CA ALA A 182 -2.86 -6.27 0.06
C ALA A 182 -1.70 -5.44 0.63
N ILE A 183 -1.93 -4.83 1.79
CA ILE A 183 -0.92 -4.16 2.62
C ILE A 183 -0.95 -4.78 4.01
N TRP A 184 0.22 -5.09 4.57
CA TRP A 184 0.37 -5.77 5.86
C TRP A 184 0.94 -4.81 6.90
N LEU A 185 0.08 -4.32 7.78
CA LEU A 185 0.43 -3.50 8.93
C LEU A 185 0.86 -4.44 10.07
N LEU A 186 2.10 -4.30 10.55
CA LEU A 186 2.61 -5.06 11.66
C LEU A 186 2.69 -4.17 12.90
N SER A 187 2.16 -4.67 14.02
CA SER A 187 2.22 -4.00 15.30
C SER A 187 2.30 -4.97 16.47
N ALA A 188 2.44 -4.43 17.69
CA ALA A 188 2.35 -5.24 18.90
C ALA A 188 0.89 -5.60 19.26
N ASP A 189 -0.09 -4.90 18.70
CA ASP A 189 -1.52 -5.03 19.01
C ASP A 189 -2.34 -4.85 17.74
N ALA A 190 -2.59 -5.97 17.03
CA ALA A 190 -3.37 -5.96 15.81
C ALA A 190 -4.84 -5.57 16.04
N GLU A 191 -5.36 -5.79 17.26
CA GLU A 191 -6.73 -5.46 17.63
C GLU A 191 -6.90 -3.94 17.78
N ALA A 192 -5.88 -3.23 18.25
CA ALA A 192 -5.89 -1.76 18.26
C ALA A 192 -6.02 -1.20 16.84
N ASP A 193 -5.20 -1.67 15.90
CA ASP A 193 -5.29 -1.26 14.49
C ASP A 193 -6.64 -1.63 13.87
N ARG A 194 -7.15 -2.84 14.14
CA ARG A 194 -8.49 -3.28 13.69
C ARG A 194 -9.59 -2.31 14.15
N LYS A 195 -9.58 -1.92 15.43
CA LYS A 195 -10.56 -0.97 15.99
C LYS A 195 -10.43 0.43 15.39
N GLN A 196 -9.21 0.89 15.13
CA GLN A 196 -8.99 2.18 14.48
C GLN A 196 -9.52 2.15 13.04
N LEU A 197 -9.24 1.09 12.28
CA LEU A 197 -9.79 0.91 10.93
C LEU A 197 -11.32 0.92 10.93
N GLU A 198 -11.94 0.24 11.88
CA GLU A 198 -13.40 0.24 12.04
C GLU A 198 -13.94 1.66 12.34
N ARG A 199 -13.30 2.42 13.24
CA ARG A 199 -13.64 3.82 13.52
C ARG A 199 -13.46 4.75 12.32
N MET A 200 -12.54 4.42 11.42
CA MET A 200 -12.37 5.11 10.13
C MET A 200 -13.41 4.72 9.08
N GLY A 201 -14.38 3.87 9.42
CA GLY A 201 -15.39 3.38 8.49
C GLY A 201 -14.93 2.22 7.62
N LEU A 202 -13.77 1.63 7.90
CA LEU A 202 -13.24 0.44 7.24
C LEU A 202 -13.62 -0.80 8.08
N ALA A 203 -14.85 -1.27 7.89
CA ALA A 203 -15.42 -2.40 8.62
C ALA A 203 -15.21 -3.75 7.91
N GLY A 204 -15.71 -4.83 8.50
CA GLY A 204 -15.69 -6.17 7.89
C GLY A 204 -14.41 -6.96 8.14
N ALA A 205 -13.71 -6.67 9.23
CA ALA A 205 -12.49 -7.39 9.63
C ALA A 205 -12.76 -8.89 9.82
N THR A 206 -11.94 -9.74 9.22
CA THR A 206 -11.95 -11.20 9.44
C THR A 206 -10.62 -11.70 10.01
N PRO A 207 -10.61 -12.64 10.96
CA PRO A 207 -9.37 -13.21 11.47
C PRO A 207 -8.52 -13.86 10.36
N VAL A 208 -7.21 -13.69 10.44
CA VAL A 208 -6.23 -14.30 9.52
C VAL A 208 -5.00 -14.79 10.27
N HIS A 209 -4.34 -15.80 9.70
CA HIS A 209 -3.07 -16.34 10.17
C HIS A 209 -2.13 -16.51 8.97
N LEU A 210 -0.92 -15.97 9.08
CA LEU A 210 0.15 -15.99 8.08
C LEU A 210 1.34 -16.77 8.66
N PRO A 211 1.28 -18.11 8.66
CA PRO A 211 2.31 -18.95 9.28
C PRO A 211 3.70 -18.77 8.64
N GLN A 212 3.76 -18.42 7.35
CA GLN A 212 5.00 -18.20 6.60
C GLN A 212 5.86 -17.05 7.16
N ILE A 213 5.27 -16.15 7.96
CA ILE A 213 5.98 -15.05 8.63
C ILE A 213 5.80 -15.08 10.16
N GLY A 214 5.09 -16.07 10.70
CA GLY A 214 4.76 -16.17 12.13
C GLY A 214 3.91 -14.98 12.60
N ALA A 215 2.83 -14.66 11.90
CA ALA A 215 1.96 -13.53 12.23
C ALA A 215 0.47 -13.89 12.18
N ARG A 216 -0.33 -13.28 13.06
CA ARG A 216 -1.80 -13.41 13.07
C ARG A 216 -2.45 -12.04 13.19
N GLY A 217 -3.74 -11.96 12.91
CA GLY A 217 -4.50 -10.74 13.14
C GLY A 217 -5.78 -10.71 12.32
N PHE A 218 -6.00 -9.61 11.60
CA PHE A 218 -7.24 -9.35 10.89
C PHE A 218 -6.99 -8.85 9.47
N CYS A 219 -7.83 -9.27 8.53
CA CYS A 219 -7.90 -8.71 7.18
C CYS A 219 -9.15 -7.84 7.09
N VAL A 220 -8.98 -6.57 6.72
CA VAL A 220 -10.05 -5.59 6.52
C VAL A 220 -10.22 -5.33 5.02
N PRO A 221 -11.41 -5.54 4.44
CA PRO A 221 -11.63 -5.29 3.02
C PRO A 221 -11.65 -3.79 2.71
N VAL A 222 -10.87 -3.36 1.72
CA VAL A 222 -10.80 -1.95 1.26
C VAL A 222 -10.76 -1.92 -0.27
N GLY A 223 -11.83 -1.46 -0.91
CA GLY A 223 -11.89 -1.32 -2.37
C GLY A 223 -11.65 -2.62 -3.15
N GLY A 224 -12.12 -3.76 -2.63
CA GLY A 224 -11.89 -5.10 -3.22
C GLY A 224 -10.53 -5.72 -2.89
N LYS A 225 -9.73 -5.09 -2.02
CA LYS A 225 -8.39 -5.50 -1.60
C LYS A 225 -8.32 -5.67 -0.08
N GLY A 226 -7.16 -6.07 0.45
CA GLY A 226 -7.00 -6.41 1.87
C GLY A 226 -6.01 -5.50 2.59
N LEU A 227 -6.45 -4.87 3.67
CA LEU A 227 -5.57 -4.26 4.65
C LEU A 227 -5.46 -5.19 5.86
N LEU A 228 -4.28 -5.77 6.06
CA LEU A 228 -4.06 -6.73 7.14
C LEU A 228 -3.47 -6.01 8.34
N ALA A 229 -4.17 -6.04 9.47
CA ALA A 229 -3.64 -5.63 10.77
C ALA A 229 -3.07 -6.89 11.45
N LEU A 230 -1.76 -6.94 11.64
CA LEU A 230 -1.03 -8.13 12.07
C LEU A 230 -0.19 -7.87 13.31
N GLN A 231 0.00 -8.92 14.09
CA GLN A 231 0.93 -8.99 15.20
C GLN A 231 1.71 -10.31 15.14
N PRO A 232 2.89 -10.40 15.77
CA PRO A 232 3.60 -11.67 15.87
C PRO A 232 2.77 -12.77 16.54
N ASP A 233 2.92 -13.99 16.04
CA ASP A 233 2.34 -15.22 16.58
C ASP A 233 3.45 -16.20 16.95
N GLY A 234 4.26 -15.83 17.94
CA GLY A 234 5.47 -16.54 18.33
C GLY A 234 6.73 -16.05 17.60
N ALA A 235 7.75 -16.91 17.53
CA ALA A 235 9.01 -16.58 16.87
C ALA A 235 8.86 -16.63 15.35
N GLY A 236 9.53 -15.72 14.63
CA GLY A 236 9.49 -15.67 13.18
C GLY A 236 9.81 -14.28 12.63
N VAL A 237 9.66 -14.13 11.31
CA VAL A 237 9.97 -12.89 10.58
C VAL A 237 9.23 -11.69 11.15
N ALA A 238 7.95 -11.84 11.50
CA ALA A 238 7.16 -10.75 12.08
C ALA A 238 7.68 -10.32 13.46
N ALA A 239 8.03 -11.27 14.34
CA ALA A 239 8.61 -10.95 15.65
C ALA A 239 9.96 -10.24 15.52
N ASP A 240 10.81 -10.71 14.60
CA ASP A 240 12.12 -10.11 14.35
C ASP A 240 12.01 -8.71 13.76
N ALA A 241 11.10 -8.53 12.79
CA ALA A 241 10.85 -7.25 12.15
C ALA A 241 10.31 -6.22 13.16
N LEU A 242 9.35 -6.61 14.01
CA LEU A 242 8.81 -5.73 15.05
C LEU A 242 9.88 -5.36 16.09
N ARG A 243 10.71 -6.31 16.51
CA ARG A 243 11.78 -6.07 17.48
C ARG A 243 12.85 -5.11 16.95
N ASN A 244 13.21 -5.24 15.68
CA ASN A 244 14.31 -4.47 15.09
C ASN A 244 13.86 -3.09 14.59
N GLY A 245 12.67 -3.01 13.99
CA GLY A 245 12.15 -1.84 13.29
C GLY A 245 10.93 -1.16 13.93
N GLY A 246 10.30 -1.78 14.93
CA GLY A 246 9.04 -1.31 15.50
C GLY A 246 7.82 -1.59 14.61
N PRO A 247 6.64 -1.09 14.99
CA PRO A 247 5.39 -1.28 14.24
C PRO A 247 5.52 -0.63 12.86
N GLN A 248 5.18 -1.26 11.74
CA GLN A 248 5.50 -0.80 10.37
C GLN A 248 4.56 -1.39 9.30
N VAL A 249 4.69 -0.97 8.04
CA VAL A 249 4.17 -1.79 6.92
C VAL A 249 5.20 -2.88 6.64
N LEU A 250 4.92 -4.11 7.09
CA LEU A 250 5.83 -5.25 6.96
C LEU A 250 5.86 -5.80 5.53
N GLY A 251 4.74 -5.76 4.83
CA GLY A 251 4.64 -6.42 3.53
C GLY A 251 3.51 -5.93 2.65
N VAL A 252 3.57 -6.38 1.40
CA VAL A 252 2.51 -6.19 0.40
C VAL A 252 2.24 -7.51 -0.32
N GLY A 253 0.96 -7.72 -0.67
CA GLY A 253 0.53 -8.78 -1.58
C GLY A 253 0.44 -8.24 -3.01
N VAL A 254 0.98 -8.98 -3.98
CA VAL A 254 0.98 -8.63 -5.39
C VAL A 254 0.32 -9.74 -6.21
N GLY A 255 -0.80 -9.40 -6.83
CA GLY A 255 -1.51 -10.30 -7.75
C GLY A 255 -0.77 -10.43 -9.07
N VAL A 256 -0.51 -11.67 -9.49
CA VAL A 256 0.13 -11.99 -10.78
C VAL A 256 -0.75 -12.87 -11.66
N ALA A 257 -0.62 -12.70 -12.98
CA ALA A 257 -1.34 -13.50 -13.96
C ALA A 257 -0.88 -14.96 -14.01
N ASP A 258 0.42 -15.23 -13.81
CA ASP A 258 1.00 -16.56 -13.78
C ASP A 258 1.98 -16.67 -12.61
N ILE A 259 1.55 -17.36 -11.55
CA ILE A 259 2.32 -17.52 -10.32
C ILE A 259 3.59 -18.36 -10.53
N ALA A 260 3.57 -19.33 -11.44
CA ALA A 260 4.73 -20.19 -11.70
C ALA A 260 5.81 -19.43 -12.48
N ALA A 261 5.40 -18.62 -13.48
CA ALA A 261 6.32 -17.76 -14.20
C ALA A 261 6.91 -16.66 -13.30
N ALA A 262 6.09 -16.03 -12.46
CA ALA A 262 6.54 -15.06 -11.47
C ALA A 262 7.58 -15.67 -10.51
N LYS A 263 7.27 -16.86 -9.95
CA LYS A 263 8.18 -17.58 -9.06
C LYS A 263 9.52 -17.86 -9.71
N LYS A 264 9.52 -18.46 -10.91
CA LYS A 264 10.75 -18.76 -11.65
C LYS A 264 11.58 -17.51 -11.95
N ARG A 265 10.93 -16.36 -12.18
CA ARG A 265 11.62 -15.08 -12.37
C ARG A 265 12.32 -14.63 -11.09
N VAL A 266 11.62 -14.66 -9.95
CA VAL A 266 12.16 -14.28 -8.65
C VAL A 266 13.27 -15.23 -8.19
N GLU A 267 13.08 -16.55 -8.35
CA GLU A 267 14.09 -17.57 -8.03
C GLU A 267 15.38 -17.35 -8.80
N ARG A 268 15.28 -16.98 -10.08
CA ARG A 268 16.46 -16.62 -10.89
C ARG A 268 17.13 -15.36 -10.39
N GLY A 269 16.33 -14.36 -10.01
CA GLY A 269 16.83 -13.07 -9.51
C GLY A 269 17.56 -13.16 -8.17
N TYR A 270 17.12 -14.09 -7.31
CA TYR A 270 17.71 -14.33 -5.99
C TYR A 270 18.62 -15.57 -5.94
N GLU A 271 18.76 -16.29 -7.05
CA GLU A 271 19.54 -17.53 -7.15
C GLU A 271 19.18 -18.56 -6.06
N SER A 272 17.90 -18.62 -5.72
CA SER A 272 17.37 -19.41 -4.60
C SER A 272 16.05 -20.03 -5.00
N MET A 273 15.84 -21.29 -4.60
CA MET A 273 14.54 -21.94 -4.68
C MET A 273 13.62 -21.36 -3.60
N LEU A 274 12.39 -21.01 -3.99
CA LEU A 274 11.39 -20.48 -3.08
C LEU A 274 10.32 -21.52 -2.76
N ALA A 275 9.83 -21.52 -1.53
CA ALA A 275 8.71 -22.35 -1.13
C ALA A 275 7.40 -21.77 -1.66
N SER A 276 6.57 -22.61 -2.27
CA SER A 276 5.18 -22.28 -2.57
C SER A 276 4.29 -22.66 -1.38
N TYR A 277 3.22 -21.91 -1.18
CA TYR A 277 2.20 -22.19 -0.19
C TYR A 277 0.85 -21.63 -0.66
N ARG A 278 -0.22 -21.98 0.05
CA ARG A 278 -1.54 -21.39 -0.17
C ARG A 278 -1.83 -20.35 0.91
N GLY A 279 -1.85 -19.08 0.51
CA GLY A 279 -2.17 -17.94 1.37
C GLY A 279 -3.65 -17.58 1.35
N SER A 280 -4.01 -16.50 2.05
CA SER A 280 -5.38 -15.98 2.11
C SER A 280 -5.90 -15.47 0.76
N LEU A 281 -5.01 -15.14 -0.18
CA LEU A 281 -5.32 -14.65 -1.52
C LEU A 281 -5.16 -15.71 -2.62
N GLY A 282 -4.81 -16.96 -2.27
CA GLY A 282 -4.63 -18.06 -3.20
C GLY A 282 -3.23 -18.70 -3.15
N GLU A 283 -2.87 -19.41 -4.22
CA GLU A 283 -1.52 -19.97 -4.38
C GLU A 283 -0.49 -18.84 -4.42
N ALA A 284 0.57 -18.96 -3.63
CA ALA A 284 1.48 -17.86 -3.34
C ALA A 284 2.92 -18.32 -3.09
N PHE A 285 3.84 -17.34 -3.12
CA PHE A 285 5.19 -17.47 -2.59
C PHE A 285 5.68 -16.12 -2.05
N LEU A 286 6.61 -16.17 -1.10
CA LEU A 286 7.21 -14.99 -0.48
C LEU A 286 8.59 -14.73 -1.08
N ALA A 287 8.84 -13.53 -1.60
CA ALA A 287 10.15 -13.13 -2.05
C ALA A 287 11.05 -12.77 -0.83
N PRO A 288 12.36 -13.07 -0.86
CA PRO A 288 13.27 -12.81 0.25
C PRO A 288 13.72 -11.33 0.30
N THR A 289 12.76 -10.41 0.28
CA THR A 289 12.99 -8.98 0.08
C THR A 289 13.24 -8.19 1.36
N GLN A 290 13.04 -8.78 2.55
CA GLN A 290 13.15 -8.05 3.82
C GLN A 290 14.53 -7.42 4.04
N GLN A 291 15.61 -8.13 3.69
CA GLN A 291 16.97 -7.61 3.87
C GLN A 291 17.31 -6.49 2.87
N ASP A 292 16.82 -6.63 1.64
CA ASP A 292 17.08 -5.73 0.52
C ASP A 292 16.25 -4.44 0.62
N LEU A 293 14.96 -4.58 0.94
CA LEU A 293 13.94 -3.54 0.81
C LEU A 293 13.33 -3.12 2.15
N GLY A 294 13.61 -3.82 3.26
CA GLY A 294 12.90 -3.62 4.53
C GLY A 294 11.40 -3.97 4.45
N LEU A 295 10.98 -4.65 3.37
CA LEU A 295 9.60 -4.96 3.01
C LEU A 295 9.52 -6.39 2.50
N LEU A 296 8.50 -7.12 2.91
CA LEU A 296 8.12 -8.41 2.32
C LEU A 296 7.21 -8.22 1.10
N ILE A 297 7.49 -8.96 0.03
CA ILE A 297 6.62 -9.00 -1.15
C ILE A 297 6.14 -10.44 -1.34
N GLU A 298 4.85 -10.65 -1.11
CA GLU A 298 4.16 -11.90 -1.46
C GLU A 298 3.59 -11.77 -2.87
N PHE A 299 3.89 -12.74 -3.71
CA PHE A 299 3.21 -12.90 -4.99
C PHE A 299 2.12 -13.95 -4.85
N HIS A 300 0.93 -13.70 -5.39
CA HIS A 300 -0.14 -14.68 -5.41
C HIS A 300 -0.86 -14.74 -6.76
N ALA A 301 -1.40 -15.92 -7.07
CA ALA A 301 -2.20 -16.13 -8.26
C ALA A 301 -3.47 -15.25 -8.21
N MET A 302 -3.75 -14.54 -9.29
CA MET A 302 -5.07 -13.94 -9.47
C MET A 302 -6.09 -15.01 -9.85
N PRO A 303 -7.37 -14.89 -9.43
CA PRO A 303 -8.38 -15.83 -9.86
C PRO A 303 -8.67 -15.70 -11.36
N ALA A 304 -8.91 -16.84 -12.02
CA ALA A 304 -9.24 -16.86 -13.43
C ALA A 304 -10.58 -16.19 -13.77
N ASN A 305 -11.53 -16.09 -12.82
CA ASN A 305 -12.92 -15.70 -13.05
C ASN A 305 -13.44 -14.60 -12.11
N GLY A 306 -12.76 -13.45 -12.06
CA GLY A 306 -13.20 -12.27 -11.30
C GLY A 306 -12.35 -11.99 -10.05
N PRO A 307 -12.64 -10.89 -9.31
CA PRO A 307 -11.83 -10.51 -8.15
C PRO A 307 -11.90 -11.59 -7.06
N ALA A 308 -10.74 -11.89 -6.46
CA ALA A 308 -10.69 -12.85 -5.36
C ALA A 308 -11.55 -12.31 -4.23
N LYS A 309 -12.23 -13.20 -3.47
CA LYS A 309 -12.86 -12.76 -2.23
C LYS A 309 -11.75 -12.45 -1.22
N VAL A 310 -11.35 -11.18 -1.15
CA VAL A 310 -10.36 -10.72 -0.18
C VAL A 310 -10.99 -10.70 1.21
N CYS A 311 -10.22 -11.11 2.22
CA CYS A 311 -10.67 -11.21 3.62
C CYS A 311 -11.88 -12.16 3.84
N GLY A 312 -11.91 -13.32 3.15
CA GLY A 312 -12.89 -14.38 3.40
C GLY A 312 -12.31 -15.51 4.27
N PRO A 313 -13.16 -16.37 4.88
CA PRO A 313 -12.67 -17.61 5.49
C PRO A 313 -11.91 -18.40 4.43
N MET A 314 -10.70 -18.89 4.78
CA MET A 314 -9.97 -19.76 3.88
C MET A 314 -10.85 -20.98 3.56
N PRO A 315 -11.04 -21.35 2.28
CA PRO A 315 -11.67 -22.62 1.97
C PRO A 315 -10.87 -23.73 2.64
N ALA A 316 -11.57 -24.66 3.30
CA ALA A 316 -10.93 -25.78 3.99
C ALA A 316 -9.96 -26.48 3.03
N ALA A 317 -8.76 -26.81 3.53
CA ALA A 317 -7.83 -27.64 2.80
C ALA A 317 -8.52 -28.98 2.52
N GLY A 318 -8.73 -29.28 1.24
CA GLY A 318 -9.21 -30.58 0.76
C GLY A 318 -8.09 -31.60 0.66
#